data_AF-A0A7S2J9M3-F1
#
_entry.id   AF-A0A7S2J9M3-F1
#
_cell.length_a   1.000
_cell.length_b   1.000
_cell.length_c   1.000
_cell.angle_alpha   90.00
_cell.angle_beta   90.00
_cell.angle_gamma   90.00
#
_symmetry.space_group_name_H-M   'P 1'
#
loop_
_entity.id
_entity.type
_entity.pdbx_description
1 polymer ?
#
loop_
_entity_poly.entity_id
_entity_poly.type
_entity_poly.pdbx_seq_one_letter_code
_entity_poly.pdbx_strand_id
1 'polypeptide(L)'
;PPAAQAILYPPALHVIHAGKVIYGGRVLKQNGCWGEDVLIKARHLRNRSLARAITYVEAYFITRDGIFGLAEGFEEIRDRLKRTAVSIAFRRYVTLVARAARVVDTVKDMSMMPRNVDTEVLSEVETPASVPLNADRSWAWMLPTNPAMALKEAFTRPKPIKSSTRTASGTSGTHSQSSNTDLLRAEVAKAGSSISQGREKLLAASISRLRAVPFEDPLSA
;
A
#
# COMPACT_ATOMS: atom_id res chain seq x y z
N PRO A 1 16.84 -23.09 -30.58
CA PRO A 1 16.11 -23.34 -29.32
C PRO A 1 14.78 -22.56 -29.28
N PRO A 2 13.62 -23.24 -29.26
CA PRO A 2 12.34 -22.56 -29.08
C PRO A 2 12.36 -21.85 -27.73
N ALA A 3 12.13 -20.54 -27.72
CA ALA A 3 12.06 -19.74 -26.51
C ALA A 3 11.07 -20.42 -25.56
N ALA A 4 11.55 -20.84 -24.39
CA ALA A 4 10.73 -21.46 -23.35
C ALA A 4 9.52 -20.56 -23.10
N GLN A 5 8.36 -20.95 -23.63
CA GLN A 5 7.10 -20.27 -23.37
C GLN A 5 6.85 -20.44 -21.88
N ALA A 6 7.19 -19.40 -21.11
CA ALA A 6 6.82 -19.31 -19.72
C ALA A 6 5.30 -19.37 -19.69
N ILE A 7 4.75 -20.51 -19.30
CA ILE A 7 3.32 -20.70 -19.05
C ILE A 7 2.96 -19.71 -17.94
N LEU A 8 2.50 -18.53 -18.35
CA LEU A 8 2.20 -17.44 -17.44
C LEU A 8 0.85 -17.73 -16.83
N TYR A 9 0.84 -18.40 -15.68
CA TYR A 9 -0.39 -18.63 -14.94
C TYR A 9 -1.08 -17.29 -14.65
N PRO A 10 -2.43 -17.25 -14.74
CA PRO A 10 -3.16 -16.05 -14.40
C PRO A 10 -2.90 -15.70 -12.93
N PRO A 11 -2.88 -14.40 -12.59
CA PRO A 11 -2.67 -13.97 -11.22
C PRO A 11 -3.81 -14.52 -10.34
N ALA A 12 -3.44 -15.16 -9.23
CA ALA A 12 -4.37 -15.83 -8.32
C ALA A 12 -3.95 -15.61 -6.85
N LEU A 13 -4.95 -15.61 -5.96
CA LEU A 13 -4.75 -15.70 -4.52
C LEU A 13 -4.49 -17.15 -4.16
N HIS A 14 -3.44 -17.42 -3.40
CA HIS A 14 -3.08 -18.76 -2.96
C HIS A 14 -3.17 -18.86 -1.43
N VAL A 15 -3.70 -19.99 -0.95
CA VAL A 15 -3.83 -20.29 0.48
C VAL A 15 -3.12 -21.62 0.76
N ILE A 16 -2.18 -21.63 1.70
CA ILE A 16 -1.39 -22.82 2.07
C ILE A 16 -2.27 -23.78 2.87
N HIS A 17 -2.52 -24.96 2.31
CA HIS A 17 -3.12 -26.09 3.02
C HIS A 17 -2.06 -26.86 3.83
N ALA A 18 -0.91 -27.15 3.21
CA ALA A 18 0.21 -27.84 3.85
C ALA A 18 1.57 -27.36 3.31
N GLY A 19 2.62 -27.47 4.12
CA GLY A 19 4.00 -27.10 3.75
C GLY A 19 4.44 -25.70 4.17
N LYS A 20 5.57 -25.23 3.62
CA LYS A 20 6.18 -23.93 3.90
C LYS A 20 6.64 -23.24 2.62
N VAL A 21 6.40 -21.92 2.53
CA VAL A 21 6.72 -21.09 1.36
C VAL A 21 7.47 -19.83 1.81
N ILE A 22 8.48 -19.40 1.06
CA ILE A 22 9.09 -18.07 1.20
C ILE A 22 8.40 -17.13 0.21
N TYR A 23 7.84 -16.03 0.72
CA TYR A 23 7.23 -14.99 -0.10
C TYR A 23 7.60 -13.61 0.46
N GLY A 24 8.16 -12.73 -0.39
CA GLY A 24 8.54 -11.38 0.01
C GLY A 24 9.52 -11.33 1.20
N GLY A 25 10.44 -12.30 1.28
CA GLY A 25 11.41 -12.41 2.37
C GLY A 25 10.85 -12.95 3.70
N ARG A 26 9.60 -13.43 3.72
CA ARG A 26 8.96 -14.01 4.91
C ARG A 26 8.61 -15.47 4.66
N VAL A 27 8.73 -16.30 5.70
CA VAL A 27 8.29 -17.70 5.67
C VAL A 27 6.81 -17.75 6.03
N LEU A 28 5.99 -18.18 5.08
CA LEU A 28 4.58 -18.50 5.27
C LEU A 28 4.43 -19.97 5.67
N LYS A 29 3.56 -20.21 6.64
CA LYS A 29 3.21 -21.55 7.16
C LYS A 29 1.79 -21.92 6.72
N GLN A 30 1.30 -23.08 7.14
CA GLN A 30 -0.09 -23.50 6.98
C GLN A 30 -1.08 -22.37 7.33
N ASN A 31 -2.15 -22.26 6.53
CA ASN A 31 -3.16 -21.19 6.56
C ASN A 31 -2.64 -19.79 6.21
N GLY A 32 -1.36 -19.64 5.87
CA GLY A 32 -0.84 -18.43 5.25
C GLY A 32 -1.36 -18.25 3.83
N CYS A 33 -1.43 -17.02 3.36
CA CYS A 33 -1.82 -16.71 1.98
C CYS A 33 -0.85 -15.75 1.31
N TRP A 34 -0.81 -15.77 -0.02
CA TRP A 34 -0.08 -14.80 -0.84
C TRP A 34 -0.83 -14.50 -2.14
N GLY A 35 -0.51 -13.38 -2.77
CA GLY A 35 -1.20 -12.93 -3.98
C GLY A 35 -2.48 -12.14 -3.73
N GLU A 36 -2.68 -11.57 -2.52
CA GLU A 36 -3.83 -10.70 -2.19
C GLU A 36 -3.98 -9.49 -3.12
N ASP A 37 -2.87 -9.06 -3.73
CA ASP A 37 -2.82 -7.98 -4.70
C ASP A 37 -3.50 -8.33 -6.04
N VAL A 38 -3.89 -9.59 -6.24
CA VAL A 38 -4.75 -10.03 -7.37
C VAL A 38 -6.06 -9.24 -7.43
N LEU A 39 -6.56 -8.75 -6.29
CA LEU A 39 -7.77 -7.96 -6.22
C LEU A 39 -7.65 -6.61 -6.98
N ILE A 40 -6.43 -6.08 -7.09
CA ILE A 40 -6.14 -4.79 -7.72
C ILE A 40 -6.14 -4.94 -9.24
N LYS A 41 -6.86 -4.07 -9.97
CA LYS A 41 -6.88 -4.07 -11.44
C LYS A 41 -5.57 -3.53 -12.05
N ALA A 42 -4.99 -2.50 -11.45
CA ALA A 42 -3.76 -1.86 -11.89
C ALA A 42 -2.53 -2.76 -11.68
N ARG A 43 -1.94 -3.27 -12.77
CA ARG A 43 -0.80 -4.21 -12.73
C ARG A 43 0.47 -3.64 -12.09
N HIS A 44 0.69 -2.32 -12.18
CA HIS A 44 1.89 -1.68 -11.63
C HIS A 44 1.88 -1.58 -10.09
N LEU A 45 0.69 -1.70 -9.45
CA LEU A 45 0.55 -1.72 -7.99
C LEU A 45 0.61 -3.14 -7.41
N ARG A 46 0.63 -4.17 -8.27
CA ARG A 46 0.72 -5.57 -7.87
C ARG A 46 2.13 -5.91 -7.41
N ASN A 47 2.21 -6.80 -6.43
CA ASN A 47 3.48 -7.31 -5.94
C ASN A 47 4.06 -8.33 -6.92
N ARG A 48 5.28 -8.08 -7.40
CA ARG A 48 6.01 -8.98 -8.29
C ARG A 48 6.90 -9.99 -7.56
N SER A 49 6.77 -10.07 -6.23
CA SER A 49 7.49 -11.07 -5.45
C SER A 49 7.10 -12.48 -5.90
N LEU A 50 8.08 -13.34 -6.09
CA LEU A 50 7.87 -14.75 -6.40
C LEU A 50 7.77 -15.54 -5.09
N ALA A 51 6.81 -16.46 -5.04
CA ALA A 51 6.74 -17.46 -3.99
C ALA A 51 7.69 -18.61 -4.32
N ARG A 52 8.48 -19.06 -3.36
CA ARG A 52 9.34 -20.25 -3.49
C ARG A 52 8.97 -21.26 -2.41
N ALA A 53 8.63 -22.48 -2.81
CA ALA A 53 8.36 -23.56 -1.87
C ALA A 53 9.68 -24.01 -1.21
N ILE A 54 9.66 -24.19 0.12
CA ILE A 54 10.77 -24.78 0.88
C ILE A 54 10.60 -26.30 0.98
N THR A 55 9.35 -26.73 1.16
CA THR A 55 8.95 -28.15 1.26
C THR A 55 7.99 -28.49 0.13
N TYR A 56 7.49 -29.73 0.09
CA TYR A 56 6.25 -30.01 -0.63
C TYR A 56 5.14 -29.10 -0.09
N VAL A 57 4.43 -28.42 -0.98
CA VAL A 57 3.39 -27.44 -0.64
C VAL A 57 2.12 -27.82 -1.35
N GLU A 58 1.06 -27.97 -0.55
CA GLU A 58 -0.31 -28.04 -1.05
C GLU A 58 -0.96 -26.68 -0.84
N ALA A 59 -1.47 -26.10 -1.91
CA ALA A 59 -2.13 -24.81 -1.84
C ALA A 59 -3.40 -24.80 -2.70
N TYR A 60 -4.45 -24.17 -2.17
CA TYR A 60 -5.62 -23.79 -2.95
C TYR A 60 -5.33 -22.48 -3.65
N PHE A 61 -5.87 -22.30 -4.86
CA PHE A 61 -5.77 -21.04 -5.58
C PHE A 61 -7.14 -20.61 -6.10
N ILE A 62 -7.35 -19.29 -6.17
CA ILE A 62 -8.54 -18.71 -6.77
C ILE A 62 -8.17 -17.46 -7.56
N THR A 63 -8.69 -17.36 -8.79
CA THR A 63 -8.46 -16.21 -9.66
C THR A 63 -9.27 -15.01 -9.19
N ARG A 64 -8.89 -13.81 -9.65
CA ARG A 64 -9.67 -12.59 -9.38
C ARG A 64 -11.14 -12.78 -9.74
N ASP A 65 -11.40 -13.28 -10.94
CA ASP A 65 -12.75 -13.38 -11.48
C ASP A 65 -13.53 -14.47 -10.74
N GLY A 66 -12.88 -15.54 -10.28
CA GLY A 66 -13.47 -16.49 -9.34
C GLY A 66 -13.88 -15.85 -8.01
N ILE A 67 -13.02 -15.03 -7.39
CA ILE A 67 -13.35 -14.33 -6.13
C ILE A 67 -14.57 -13.41 -6.32
N PHE A 68 -14.58 -12.62 -7.40
CA PHE A 68 -15.69 -11.69 -7.64
C PHE A 68 -16.97 -12.39 -8.06
N GLY A 69 -16.88 -13.48 -8.84
CA GLY A 69 -18.03 -14.32 -9.20
C GLY A 69 -18.67 -14.98 -7.98
N LEU A 70 -17.87 -15.49 -7.04
CA LEU A 70 -18.39 -15.99 -5.76
C LEU A 70 -19.08 -14.89 -4.92
N ALA A 71 -18.69 -13.63 -5.10
CA ALA A 71 -19.28 -12.50 -4.40
C ALA A 71 -20.51 -11.90 -5.09
N GLU A 72 -20.89 -12.35 -6.29
CA GLU A 72 -22.05 -11.81 -7.02
C GLU A 72 -23.37 -12.01 -6.27
N GLY A 73 -23.50 -13.08 -5.49
CA GLY A 73 -24.67 -13.34 -4.65
C GLY A 73 -24.68 -12.60 -3.29
N PHE A 74 -23.60 -11.89 -2.94
CA PHE A 74 -23.42 -11.34 -1.59
C PHE A 74 -22.84 -9.93 -1.63
N GLU A 75 -23.72 -8.91 -1.68
CA GLU A 75 -23.33 -7.50 -1.81
C GLU A 75 -22.40 -7.03 -0.69
N GLU A 76 -22.63 -7.47 0.55
CA GLU A 76 -21.78 -7.10 1.69
C GLU A 76 -20.34 -7.58 1.50
N ILE A 77 -20.15 -8.82 1.03
CA ILE A 77 -18.83 -9.40 0.77
C ILE A 77 -18.16 -8.65 -0.38
N ARG A 78 -18.92 -8.35 -1.44
CA ARG A 78 -18.43 -7.59 -2.59
C ARG A 78 -17.91 -6.21 -2.19
N ASP A 79 -18.62 -5.51 -1.31
CA ASP A 79 -18.19 -4.20 -0.83
C ASP A 79 -16.97 -4.28 0.10
N ARG A 80 -16.89 -5.30 0.96
CA ARG A 80 -15.69 -5.58 1.74
C ARG A 80 -14.49 -5.85 0.83
N LEU A 81 -14.64 -6.65 -0.22
CA LEU A 81 -13.60 -6.93 -1.20
C LEU A 81 -13.11 -5.65 -1.91
N LYS A 82 -14.02 -4.78 -2.34
CA LYS A 82 -13.65 -3.48 -2.95
C LYS A 82 -12.85 -2.62 -1.99
N ARG A 83 -13.31 -2.46 -0.74
CA ARG A 83 -12.59 -1.67 0.28
C ARG A 83 -11.20 -2.24 0.56
N THR A 84 -11.09 -3.56 0.65
CA THR A 84 -9.79 -4.24 0.82
C THR A 84 -8.87 -3.99 -0.38
N ALA A 85 -9.39 -4.10 -1.61
CA ALA A 85 -8.60 -3.83 -2.82
C ALA A 85 -8.07 -2.38 -2.85
N VAL A 86 -8.90 -1.39 -2.52
CA VAL A 86 -8.50 0.02 -2.41
C VAL A 86 -7.45 0.20 -1.32
N SER A 87 -7.65 -0.40 -0.15
CA SER A 87 -6.69 -0.34 0.96
C SER A 87 -5.32 -0.92 0.61
N ILE A 88 -5.29 -2.05 -0.10
CA ILE A 88 -4.02 -2.66 -0.56
C ILE A 88 -3.38 -1.75 -1.63
N ALA A 89 -4.16 -1.28 -2.61
CA ALA A 89 -3.68 -0.41 -3.67
C ALA A 89 -3.05 0.87 -3.12
N PHE A 90 -3.71 1.52 -2.16
CA PHE A 90 -3.22 2.72 -1.52
C PHE A 90 -1.89 2.48 -0.78
N ARG A 91 -1.81 1.42 0.05
CA ARG A 91 -0.56 1.06 0.75
C ARG A 91 0.60 0.81 -0.22
N ARG A 92 0.32 0.16 -1.35
CA ARG A 92 1.32 -0.10 -2.41
C ARG A 92 1.73 1.18 -3.12
N TYR A 93 0.79 2.05 -3.42
CA TYR A 93 1.06 3.35 -4.03
C TYR A 93 1.98 4.20 -3.15
N VAL A 94 1.68 4.34 -1.85
CA VAL A 94 2.53 5.07 -0.90
C VAL A 94 3.95 4.47 -0.85
N THR A 95 4.07 3.15 -0.83
CA THR A 95 5.37 2.47 -0.85
C THR A 95 6.14 2.76 -2.14
N LEU A 96 5.46 2.81 -3.29
CA LEU A 96 6.07 3.11 -4.59
C LEU A 96 6.57 4.55 -4.63
N VAL A 97 5.75 5.52 -4.22
CA VAL A 97 6.14 6.94 -4.15
C VAL A 97 7.32 7.13 -3.20
N ALA A 98 7.29 6.51 -2.03
CA ALA A 98 8.40 6.60 -1.07
C ALA A 98 9.71 6.01 -1.61
N ARG A 99 9.65 4.93 -2.41
CA ARG A 99 10.84 4.38 -3.09
C ARG A 99 11.34 5.31 -4.17
N ALA A 100 10.45 5.89 -4.97
CA ALA A 100 10.82 6.84 -6.02
C ALA A 100 11.50 8.08 -5.44
N ALA A 101 10.97 8.64 -4.34
CA ALA A 101 11.57 9.78 -3.65
C ALA A 101 13.02 9.52 -3.22
N ARG A 102 13.30 8.35 -2.62
CA ARG A 102 14.66 7.97 -2.21
C ARG A 102 15.66 7.93 -3.37
N VAL A 103 15.21 7.49 -4.55
CA VAL A 103 16.08 7.46 -5.74
C VAL A 103 16.41 8.89 -6.18
N VAL A 104 15.43 9.79 -6.17
CA VAL A 104 15.66 11.21 -6.49
C VAL A 104 16.63 11.85 -5.51
N ASP A 105 16.48 11.58 -4.21
CA ASP A 105 17.39 12.09 -3.19
C ASP A 105 18.83 11.59 -3.43
N THR A 106 19.03 10.31 -3.74
CA THR A 106 20.38 9.78 -4.05
C THR A 106 21.02 10.41 -5.28
N VAL A 107 20.24 10.69 -6.33
CA VAL A 107 20.75 11.36 -7.54
C VAL A 107 21.13 12.81 -7.23
N LYS A 108 20.34 13.48 -6.40
CA LYS A 108 20.63 14.85 -5.95
C LYS A 108 21.93 14.89 -5.14
N ASP A 109 22.12 13.94 -4.23
CA ASP A 109 23.36 13.82 -3.45
C ASP A 109 24.58 13.55 -4.35
N MET A 110 24.44 12.71 -5.37
CA MET A 110 25.50 12.48 -6.37
C MET A 110 25.80 13.72 -7.22
N SER A 111 24.81 14.57 -7.49
CA SER A 111 25.01 15.84 -8.22
C SER A 111 25.72 16.92 -7.40
N MET A 112 25.68 16.81 -6.07
CA MET A 112 26.29 17.74 -5.11
C MET A 112 27.74 17.35 -4.74
N MET A 113 28.20 16.16 -5.12
CA MET A 113 29.61 15.83 -5.04
C MET A 113 30.39 16.77 -5.96
N PRO A 114 31.34 17.57 -5.45
CA PRO A 114 32.18 18.40 -6.30
C PRO A 114 32.88 17.44 -7.27
N ARG A 115 32.58 17.59 -8.56
CA ARG A 115 33.37 16.91 -9.58
C ARG A 115 34.74 17.53 -9.49
N ASN A 116 35.65 16.91 -8.74
CA ASN A 116 37.06 17.22 -8.77
C ASN A 116 37.58 16.67 -10.10
N VAL A 117 37.20 17.34 -11.19
CA VAL A 117 37.77 17.10 -12.50
C VAL A 117 39.00 17.99 -12.54
N ASP A 118 40.11 17.46 -12.04
CA ASP A 118 41.41 17.88 -12.53
C ASP A 118 41.42 17.48 -14.02
N THR A 119 40.88 18.38 -14.84
CA THR A 119 40.67 18.23 -16.28
C THR A 119 41.97 18.64 -16.96
N GLU A 120 43.04 17.95 -16.65
CA GLU A 120 44.23 17.96 -17.50
C GLU A 120 44.52 16.49 -17.85
N VAL A 121 44.71 16.23 -19.14
CA VAL A 121 45.00 14.92 -19.76
C VAL A 121 43.76 14.05 -20.06
N LEU A 122 43.11 14.35 -21.20
CA LEU A 122 42.90 13.41 -22.32
C LEU A 122 42.01 14.08 -23.40
N SER A 123 42.65 14.91 -24.22
CA SER A 123 42.21 15.12 -25.60
C SER A 123 42.41 13.81 -26.38
N GLU A 124 41.47 13.47 -27.26
CA GLU A 124 41.44 12.32 -28.18
C GLU A 124 40.78 11.03 -27.64
N VAL A 125 39.44 11.03 -27.58
CA VAL A 125 38.66 9.81 -27.86
C VAL A 125 37.46 10.18 -28.72
N GLU A 126 37.41 9.57 -29.91
CA GLU A 126 36.40 9.75 -30.94
C GLU A 126 34.98 9.43 -30.43
N THR A 127 34.02 10.23 -30.87
CA THR A 127 32.60 10.15 -30.50
C THR A 127 31.89 9.05 -31.31
N PRO A 128 31.41 7.95 -30.69
CA PRO A 128 30.55 7.00 -31.40
C PRO A 128 29.14 7.60 -31.59
N ALA A 129 28.60 7.37 -32.78
CA ALA A 129 27.36 7.92 -33.30
C ALA A 129 26.14 7.78 -32.36
N SER A 130 25.32 8.83 -32.40
CA SER A 130 24.04 9.04 -31.74
C SER A 130 23.12 7.81 -31.72
N VAL A 131 22.77 7.34 -30.52
CA VAL A 131 21.67 6.39 -30.31
C VAL A 131 20.35 7.18 -30.26
N PRO A 132 19.35 6.87 -31.12
CA PRO A 132 18.08 7.60 -31.13
C PRO A 132 17.25 7.31 -29.88
N LEU A 133 16.95 8.38 -29.14
CA LEU A 133 16.11 8.40 -27.95
C LEU A 133 14.63 8.26 -28.33
N ASN A 134 14.20 7.06 -28.69
CA ASN A 134 12.78 6.77 -28.94
C ASN A 134 12.08 6.43 -27.60
N ALA A 135 11.74 7.46 -26.82
CA ALA A 135 11.02 7.33 -25.56
C ALA A 135 9.58 7.83 -25.72
N ASP A 136 8.74 6.90 -26.15
CA ASP A 136 7.29 7.01 -26.16
C ASP A 136 6.75 7.26 -24.72
N ARG A 137 6.50 8.53 -24.39
CA ARG A 137 6.02 9.03 -23.09
C ARG A 137 4.48 8.92 -22.96
N SER A 138 3.89 7.86 -23.47
CA SER A 138 2.42 7.69 -23.57
C SER A 138 1.69 7.35 -22.26
N TRP A 139 2.37 7.25 -21.12
CA TRP A 139 1.75 6.95 -19.82
C TRP A 139 1.54 8.19 -18.92
N ALA A 140 2.10 9.34 -19.28
CA ALA A 140 2.12 10.54 -18.43
C ALA A 140 0.73 11.17 -18.19
N TRP A 141 -0.25 10.92 -19.07
CA TRP A 141 -1.62 11.44 -18.95
C TRP A 141 -2.53 10.58 -18.06
N MET A 142 -2.09 9.40 -17.60
CA MET A 142 -2.93 8.49 -16.79
C MET A 142 -2.89 8.78 -15.28
N LEU A 143 -2.12 9.77 -14.82
CA LEU A 143 -2.12 10.18 -13.41
C LEU A 143 -3.19 11.25 -13.18
N PRO A 144 -4.11 11.07 -12.21
CA PRO A 144 -5.10 12.08 -11.90
C PRO A 144 -4.42 13.37 -11.43
N THR A 145 -4.80 14.50 -12.04
CA THR A 145 -4.25 15.85 -11.81
C THR A 145 -4.38 16.34 -10.37
N ASN A 146 -5.17 15.67 -9.52
CA ASN A 146 -5.28 16.01 -8.10
C ASN A 146 -5.53 14.78 -7.21
N PRO A 147 -4.48 14.10 -6.70
CA PRO A 147 -4.61 12.94 -5.84
C PRO A 147 -5.24 13.25 -4.46
N ALA A 148 -5.31 14.54 -4.07
CA ALA A 148 -5.85 14.95 -2.76
C ALA A 148 -7.38 14.91 -2.69
N MET A 149 -8.07 15.08 -3.82
CA MET A 149 -9.55 15.01 -3.90
C MET A 149 -10.06 13.57 -3.78
N ALA A 150 -9.44 12.63 -4.50
CA ALA A 150 -9.78 11.21 -4.43
C ALA A 150 -9.57 10.61 -3.03
N LEU A 151 -8.65 11.18 -2.23
CA LEU A 151 -8.38 10.78 -0.86
C LEU A 151 -9.48 11.21 0.14
N LYS A 152 -10.16 12.35 -0.10
CA LYS A 152 -11.24 12.82 0.79
C LYS A 152 -12.50 11.98 0.66
N GLU A 153 -12.86 11.58 -0.56
CA GLU A 153 -14.05 10.75 -0.80
C GLU A 153 -13.87 9.30 -0.37
N ALA A 154 -12.67 8.73 -0.51
CA ALA A 154 -12.40 7.34 -0.10
C ALA A 154 -12.38 7.12 1.43
N PHE A 155 -12.25 8.19 2.22
CA PHE A 155 -12.08 8.13 3.68
C PHE A 155 -13.28 8.60 4.51
N THR A 156 -14.38 9.03 3.89
CA THR A 156 -15.65 9.20 4.61
C THR A 156 -16.16 7.81 5.02
N ARG A 157 -15.81 7.41 6.24
CA ARG A 157 -16.26 6.16 6.86
C ARG A 157 -17.79 6.13 6.85
N PRO A 158 -18.46 5.05 6.38
CA PRO A 158 -19.88 4.89 6.62
C PRO A 158 -20.13 4.90 8.14
N LYS A 159 -21.09 5.71 8.58
CA LYS A 159 -21.49 5.80 10.00
C LYS A 159 -21.78 4.38 10.52
N PRO A 160 -21.35 4.04 11.75
CA PRO A 160 -21.63 2.73 12.31
C PRO A 160 -23.15 2.51 12.36
N ILE A 161 -23.60 1.46 11.68
CA ILE A 161 -24.98 0.97 11.78
C ILE A 161 -25.14 0.52 13.23
N LYS A 162 -25.95 1.24 14.00
CA LYS A 162 -26.29 0.90 15.38
C LYS A 162 -27.10 -0.39 15.35
N SER A 163 -26.45 -1.54 15.53
CA SER A 163 -27.14 -2.80 15.79
C SER A 163 -27.86 -2.67 17.12
N SER A 164 -29.19 -2.65 17.07
CA SER A 164 -30.07 -2.70 18.24
C SER A 164 -29.91 -4.07 18.92
N THR A 165 -29.12 -4.11 20.00
CA THR A 165 -29.01 -5.30 20.84
C THR A 165 -30.19 -5.31 21.80
N ARG A 166 -31.17 -6.20 21.58
CA ARG A 166 -32.20 -6.54 22.58
C ARG A 166 -31.49 -7.21 23.77
N THR A 167 -31.42 -6.50 24.88
CA THR A 167 -31.01 -7.02 26.18
C THR A 167 -32.12 -7.89 26.74
N ALA A 168 -31.88 -9.20 26.82
CA ALA A 168 -32.64 -10.11 27.67
C ALA A 168 -32.03 -10.06 29.08
N SER A 169 -32.87 -9.71 30.04
CA SER A 169 -32.62 -9.68 31.47
C SER A 169 -32.37 -11.08 32.03
N GLY A 170 -31.29 -11.22 32.81
CA GLY A 170 -30.99 -12.40 33.62
C GLY A 170 -30.15 -12.01 34.83
N THR A 171 -30.84 -11.79 35.95
CA THR A 171 -30.41 -11.77 37.36
C THR A 171 -29.40 -12.88 37.68
N SER A 172 -28.52 -12.85 38.69
CA SER A 172 -28.15 -11.94 39.78
C SER A 172 -26.98 -12.66 40.49
N GLY A 173 -25.92 -11.96 40.89
CA GLY A 173 -24.81 -12.57 41.62
C GLY A 173 -23.87 -11.50 42.16
N THR A 174 -24.24 -10.95 43.31
CA THR A 174 -23.50 -9.92 44.04
C THR A 174 -22.26 -10.52 44.70
N HIS A 175 -21.07 -10.09 44.26
CA HIS A 175 -19.86 -10.22 45.07
C HIS A 175 -19.09 -8.90 45.04
N SER A 176 -19.12 -8.21 46.17
CA SER A 176 -18.50 -6.91 46.38
C SER A 176 -17.00 -7.07 46.68
N GLN A 177 -16.16 -6.66 45.74
CA GLN A 177 -14.79 -6.24 46.02
C GLN A 177 -14.47 -4.97 45.20
N SER A 178 -14.96 -3.83 45.69
CA SER A 178 -14.40 -2.51 45.42
C SER A 178 -13.14 -2.37 46.28
N SER A 179 -11.99 -1.92 45.77
CA SER A 179 -11.68 -0.48 45.90
C SER A 179 -10.38 -0.02 45.19
N ASN A 180 -9.87 -0.69 44.16
CA ASN A 180 -8.55 -0.30 43.58
C ASN A 180 -8.46 -0.10 42.06
N THR A 181 -9.52 -0.39 41.28
CA THR A 181 -9.45 -0.31 39.81
C THR A 181 -9.99 0.99 39.22
N ASP A 182 -10.70 1.81 40.01
CA ASP A 182 -11.34 3.03 39.50
C ASP A 182 -10.36 4.22 39.40
N LEU A 183 -9.31 4.27 40.23
CA LEU A 183 -8.29 5.32 40.15
C LEU A 183 -7.40 5.18 38.90
N LEU A 184 -7.03 3.95 38.52
CA LEU A 184 -6.24 3.71 37.31
C LEU A 184 -7.02 3.98 36.01
N ARG A 185 -8.35 3.80 36.03
CA ARG A 185 -9.19 4.06 34.84
C ARG A 185 -9.37 5.55 34.57
N ALA A 186 -9.37 6.39 35.60
CA ALA A 186 -9.43 7.85 35.45
C ALA A 186 -8.11 8.44 34.90
N GLU A 187 -6.96 7.87 35.27
CA GLU A 187 -5.65 8.38 34.84
C GLU A 187 -5.33 8.03 33.38
N VAL A 188 -5.73 6.83 32.92
CA VAL A 188 -5.60 6.43 31.50
C VAL A 188 -6.50 7.28 30.58
N ALA A 189 -7.68 7.69 31.04
CA ALA A 189 -8.56 8.57 30.27
C ALA A 189 -7.96 9.98 30.08
N LYS A 190 -7.22 10.49 31.07
CA LYS A 190 -6.55 11.80 31.01
C LYS A 190 -5.35 11.78 30.06
N ALA A 191 -4.58 10.70 30.05
CA ALA A 191 -3.44 10.51 29.15
C ALA A 191 -3.85 10.37 27.66
N GLY A 192 -4.99 9.72 27.38
CA GLY A 192 -5.51 9.57 26.01
C GLY A 192 -5.93 10.89 25.34
N SER A 193 -6.47 11.83 26.12
CA SER A 193 -6.94 13.13 25.60
C SER A 193 -5.79 14.03 25.10
N SER A 194 -4.66 14.06 25.82
CA SER A 194 -3.48 14.87 25.46
C SER A 194 -2.80 14.39 24.17
N ILE A 195 -2.73 13.08 23.95
CA ILE A 195 -2.14 12.49 22.74
C ILE A 195 -2.98 12.78 21.49
N SER A 196 -4.30 12.89 21.63
CA SER A 196 -5.20 13.19 20.51
C SER A 196 -5.03 14.62 19.98
N GLN A 197 -4.87 15.61 20.87
CA GLN A 197 -4.69 17.02 20.49
C GLN A 197 -3.33 17.29 19.82
N GLY A 198 -2.28 16.56 20.21
CA GLY A 198 -0.96 16.69 19.57
C GLY A 198 -0.93 16.20 18.12
N ARG A 199 -1.65 15.12 17.81
CA ARG A 199 -1.69 14.54 16.45
C ARG A 199 -2.51 15.40 15.48
N GLU A 200 -3.60 16.02 15.96
CA GLU A 200 -4.39 16.94 15.13
C GLU A 200 -3.60 18.20 14.74
N LYS A 201 -2.80 18.77 15.67
CA LYS A 201 -1.95 19.94 15.37
C LYS A 201 -0.85 19.63 14.35
N LEU A 202 -0.24 18.44 14.42
CA LEU A 202 0.78 18.01 13.45
C LEU A 202 0.21 17.72 12.06
N LEU A 203 -1.01 17.16 11.99
CA LEU A 203 -1.71 16.97 10.72
C LEU A 203 -2.13 18.30 10.10
N ALA A 204 -2.66 19.24 10.89
CA ALA A 204 -3.03 20.56 10.42
C ALA A 204 -1.80 21.34 9.88
N ALA A 205 -0.66 21.29 10.57
CA ALA A 205 0.58 21.93 10.12
C ALA A 205 1.12 21.32 8.82
N SER A 206 1.01 20.00 8.65
CA SER A 206 1.45 19.31 7.41
C SER A 206 0.55 19.67 6.22
N ILE A 207 -0.77 19.80 6.44
CA ILE A 207 -1.71 20.19 5.38
C ILE A 207 -1.48 21.65 4.96
N SER A 208 -1.18 22.55 5.90
CA SER A 208 -0.87 23.94 5.58
C SER A 208 0.43 24.10 4.78
N ARG A 209 1.47 23.29 5.05
CA ARG A 209 2.71 23.30 4.25
C ARG A 209 2.50 22.83 2.81
N LEU A 210 1.57 21.91 2.57
CA LEU A 210 1.27 21.41 1.23
C LEU A 210 0.49 22.43 0.37
N ARG A 211 -0.16 23.43 0.98
CA ARG A 211 -0.84 24.53 0.25
C ARG A 211 0.08 25.69 -0.13
N ALA A 212 1.25 25.80 0.48
CA ALA A 212 2.15 26.93 0.30
C ALA A 212 3.15 26.75 -0.85
N VAL A 213 3.10 25.63 -1.57
CA VAL A 213 3.94 25.41 -2.75
C VAL A 213 3.21 26.02 -3.95
N PRO A 214 3.67 27.18 -4.49
CA PRO A 214 3.09 27.71 -5.71
C PRO A 214 3.28 26.67 -6.82
N PHE A 215 2.17 26.24 -7.40
CA PHE A 215 2.15 25.36 -8.56
C PHE A 215 2.40 26.25 -9.77
N GLU A 216 3.64 26.32 -10.23
CA GLU A 216 3.96 27.00 -11.49
C GLU A 216 3.44 26.15 -12.65
N ASP A 217 2.50 26.70 -13.41
CA ASP A 217 1.96 26.09 -14.62
C ASP A 217 3.05 26.01 -15.70
N PRO A 218 3.50 24.81 -16.10
CA PRO A 218 4.58 24.64 -17.08
C PRO A 218 4.12 24.86 -18.53
N LEU A 219 3.01 25.58 -18.76
CA LEU A 219 2.43 25.84 -20.08
C LEU A 219 2.36 27.34 -20.42
N SER A 220 3.16 28.19 -19.78
CA SER A 220 3.21 29.64 -20.05
C SER A 220 4.47 30.11 -20.81
N ALA A 221 5.19 29.21 -21.48
CA ALA A 221 6.32 29.53 -22.35
C ALA A 221 6.23 28.78 -23.69
#